data_AF-A0A1G6GWN8-F1
#
_entry.id   AF-A0A1G6GWN8-F1
#
_cell.length_a   1.000
_cell.length_b   1.000
_cell.length_c   1.000
_cell.angle_alpha   90.00
_cell.angle_beta   90.00
_cell.angle_gamma   90.00
#
_symmetry.space_group_name_H-M   'P 1'
#
loop_
_entity.id
_entity.type
_entity.pdbx_description
1 polymer ?
#
loop_
_entity_poly.entity_id
_entity_poly.type
_entity_poly.pdbx_seq_one_letter_code
_entity_poly.pdbx_strand_id
1 'polypeptide(L)'
;MTTPASPEPIPRPLLPEDPPRVGGFWLDARLEAQTAGVVYDAHETAPDGSVREVVLVLLSRGAAADRVARDRFSGEVDPLHVDLVVARGGQGQQAGRLGRRFRPSSAPVTTDVPEAPWVALAADQAALAVGILDRVGLEMLGPIGRPAGPDYELHWADERSPGRTAQWPLPWPGRHDRAGWVTLFVSWLLMVVVAAIAVLVAILLFRNEPPQSPPPPQPSTASPSPQSASPSPQSASPSPSSASPSPTASPSPTASPSPSSASPSPGPSPSGSGNPERSKL
;
A
#
# COMPACT_ATOMS: atom_id res chain seq x y z
N MET A 1 5.95 -43.10 8.73
CA MET A 1 6.84 -42.11 9.37
C MET A 1 6.22 -40.75 9.12
N THR A 2 5.51 -40.21 10.11
CA THR A 2 4.85 -38.90 10.02
C THR A 2 5.92 -37.87 10.34
N THR A 3 6.37 -37.11 9.35
CA THR A 3 7.23 -35.93 9.58
C THR A 3 6.50 -35.01 10.55
N PRO A 4 7.10 -34.60 11.69
CA PRO A 4 6.46 -33.64 12.57
C PRO A 4 6.19 -32.37 11.76
N ALA A 5 4.95 -31.86 11.85
CA ALA A 5 4.61 -30.58 11.25
C ALA A 5 5.61 -29.53 11.76
N SER A 6 6.32 -28.85 10.85
CA SER A 6 7.16 -27.73 11.23
C SER A 6 6.32 -26.72 12.02
N PRO A 7 6.83 -26.17 13.13
CA PRO A 7 6.09 -25.19 13.90
C PRO A 7 5.71 -24.02 13.01
N GLU A 8 4.46 -23.60 13.08
CA GLU A 8 3.97 -22.42 12.37
C GLU A 8 4.77 -21.18 12.84
N PRO A 9 5.31 -20.37 11.92
CA PRO A 9 6.12 -19.22 12.29
C PRO A 9 5.29 -18.21 13.08
N ILE A 10 5.82 -17.77 14.22
CA ILE A 10 5.13 -16.85 15.12
C ILE A 10 5.23 -15.42 14.55
N PRO A 11 4.10 -14.70 14.39
CA PRO A 11 4.10 -13.34 13.87
C PRO A 11 4.81 -12.38 14.82
N ARG A 12 5.69 -11.54 14.25
CA ARG A 12 6.49 -10.51 14.92
C ARG A 12 6.10 -9.13 14.39
N PRO A 13 6.24 -8.05 15.18
CA PRO A 13 5.93 -6.70 14.71
C PRO A 13 6.83 -6.30 13.53
N LEU A 14 6.28 -5.46 12.66
CA LEU A 14 7.04 -4.81 11.59
C LEU A 14 8.09 -3.84 12.16
N LEU A 15 9.22 -3.75 11.48
CA LEU A 15 10.31 -2.82 11.82
C LEU A 15 10.16 -1.50 11.03
N PRO A 16 10.77 -0.40 11.50
CA PRO A 16 10.72 0.89 10.81
C PRO A 16 11.25 0.85 9.37
N GLU A 17 12.19 -0.06 9.07
CA GLU A 17 12.75 -0.27 7.74
C GLU A 17 11.89 -1.14 6.82
N ASP A 18 10.87 -1.83 7.35
CA ASP A 18 9.98 -2.65 6.54
C ASP A 18 9.04 -1.74 5.70
N PRO A 19 8.84 -2.05 4.41
CA PRO A 19 7.95 -1.26 3.58
C PRO A 19 6.50 -1.42 4.06
N PRO A 20 5.69 -0.34 4.12
CA PRO A 20 4.30 -0.46 4.56
C PRO A 20 3.43 -1.28 3.59
N ARG A 21 3.80 -1.29 2.31
CA ARG A 21 3.07 -1.98 1.24
C ARG A 21 4.03 -2.50 0.17
N VAL A 22 3.73 -3.67 -0.39
CA VAL A 22 4.48 -4.28 -1.50
C VAL A 22 3.49 -4.81 -2.53
N GLY A 23 3.62 -4.39 -3.80
CA GLY A 23 2.86 -5.02 -4.89
C GLY A 23 1.33 -4.93 -4.81
N GLY A 24 0.82 -4.02 -3.99
CA GLY A 24 -0.61 -3.91 -3.68
C GLY A 24 -1.01 -4.46 -2.31
N PHE A 25 -0.17 -5.25 -1.65
CA PHE A 25 -0.42 -5.90 -0.37
C PHE A 25 0.12 -5.07 0.80
N TRP A 26 -0.70 -4.87 1.82
CA TRP A 26 -0.31 -4.25 3.09
C TRP A 26 0.34 -5.28 3.98
N LEU A 27 1.48 -4.94 4.57
CA LEU A 27 2.17 -5.83 5.48
C LEU A 27 1.55 -5.69 6.88
N ASP A 28 1.29 -6.80 7.54
CA ASP A 28 0.70 -6.85 8.89
C ASP A 28 1.75 -7.26 9.94
N ALA A 29 2.52 -8.31 9.65
CA ALA A 29 3.52 -8.85 10.57
C ALA A 29 4.69 -9.51 9.82
N ARG A 30 5.82 -9.65 10.49
CA ARG A 30 6.95 -10.48 10.06
C ARG A 30 6.75 -11.91 10.53
N LEU A 31 6.81 -12.87 9.63
CA LEU A 31 6.77 -14.30 9.97
C LEU A 31 8.19 -14.83 10.15
N GLU A 32 9.08 -14.55 9.20
CA GLU A 32 10.47 -14.98 9.26
C GLU A 32 11.43 -14.00 8.59
N ALA A 33 12.67 -13.91 9.07
CA ALA A 33 13.71 -13.08 8.49
C ALA A 33 15.00 -13.89 8.34
N GLN A 34 15.51 -13.96 7.12
CA GLN A 34 16.70 -14.70 6.72
C GLN A 34 17.67 -13.79 5.97
N THR A 35 18.85 -14.30 5.63
CA THR A 35 19.84 -13.56 4.85
C THR A 35 19.31 -13.18 3.46
N ALA A 36 18.58 -14.10 2.83
CA ALA A 36 18.01 -13.91 1.49
C ALA A 36 16.83 -12.94 1.46
N GLY A 37 16.13 -12.71 2.57
CA GLY A 37 14.92 -11.90 2.58
C GLY A 37 14.06 -12.08 3.81
N VAL A 38 12.83 -11.58 3.71
CA VAL A 38 11.86 -11.55 4.80
C VAL A 38 10.53 -12.08 4.30
N VAL A 39 9.88 -12.88 5.16
CA VAL A 39 8.52 -13.38 4.98
C VAL A 39 7.59 -12.57 5.86
N TYR A 40 6.52 -12.06 5.27
CA TYR A 40 5.50 -11.28 5.94
C TYR A 40 4.14 -11.95 5.85
N ASP A 41 3.33 -11.74 6.88
CA ASP A 41 1.89 -11.82 6.77
C ASP A 41 1.38 -10.51 6.17
N ALA A 42 0.47 -10.60 5.21
CA ALA A 42 0.02 -9.45 4.45
C ALA A 42 -1.41 -9.64 3.93
N HIS A 43 -2.06 -8.54 3.59
CA HIS A 43 -3.39 -8.57 3.02
C HIS A 43 -3.58 -7.61 1.85
N GLU A 44 -4.54 -7.92 1.00
CA GLU A 44 -5.06 -7.04 -0.04
C GLU A 44 -6.57 -6.88 0.15
N THR A 45 -7.03 -5.63 0.23
CA THR A 45 -8.45 -5.32 0.19
C THR A 45 -8.86 -5.17 -1.27
N ALA A 46 -9.73 -6.06 -1.73
CA ALA A 46 -10.32 -6.00 -3.06
C ALA A 46 -11.30 -4.81 -3.18
N PRO A 47 -11.63 -4.38 -4.41
CA PRO A 47 -12.54 -3.25 -4.63
C PRO A 47 -13.95 -3.44 -4.04
N ASP A 48 -14.38 -4.68 -3.85
CA ASP A 48 -15.65 -5.06 -3.22
C ASP A 48 -15.60 -5.01 -1.67
N GLY A 49 -14.45 -4.65 -1.10
CA GLY A 49 -14.22 -4.59 0.35
C GLY A 49 -13.82 -5.93 0.97
N SER A 50 -13.74 -7.02 0.19
CA SER A 50 -13.25 -8.29 0.70
C SER A 50 -11.74 -8.24 0.99
N VAL A 51 -11.31 -8.90 2.06
CA VAL A 51 -9.90 -8.96 2.46
C VAL A 51 -9.34 -10.32 2.04
N ARG A 52 -8.23 -10.30 1.31
CA ARG A 52 -7.46 -11.49 0.94
C ARG A 52 -6.15 -11.49 1.72
N GLU A 53 -5.99 -12.49 2.56
CA GLU A 53 -4.75 -12.73 3.30
C GLU A 53 -3.76 -13.53 2.43
N VAL A 54 -2.48 -13.20 2.53
CA VAL A 54 -1.39 -13.77 1.75
C VAL A 54 -0.12 -13.82 2.58
N VAL A 55 0.74 -14.79 2.28
CA VAL A 55 2.12 -14.79 2.78
C VAL A 55 3.02 -14.16 1.72
N LEU A 56 3.66 -13.05 2.06
CA LEU A 56 4.51 -12.31 1.13
C LEU A 56 5.99 -12.57 1.40
N VAL A 57 6.71 -13.02 0.38
CA VAL A 57 8.17 -13.15 0.41
C VAL A 57 8.79 -11.98 -0.32
N LEU A 58 9.71 -11.29 0.33
CA LEU A 58 10.47 -10.16 -0.23
C LEU A 58 11.96 -10.44 -0.09
N LEU A 59 12.70 -10.35 -1.20
CA LEU A 59 14.17 -10.48 -1.15
C LEU A 59 14.81 -9.31 -0.39
N SER A 60 15.90 -9.59 0.32
CA SER A 60 16.73 -8.57 0.97
C SER A 60 17.39 -7.68 -0.09
N ARG A 61 17.87 -6.50 0.31
CA ARG A 61 18.52 -5.57 -0.61
C ARG A 61 19.75 -6.19 -1.27
N GLY A 62 20.56 -6.92 -0.50
CA GLY A 62 21.72 -7.63 -1.03
C GLY A 62 21.34 -8.70 -2.05
N ALA A 63 20.41 -9.59 -1.71
CA ALA A 63 19.94 -10.64 -2.62
C ALA A 63 19.25 -10.08 -3.87
N ALA A 64 18.52 -8.97 -3.75
CA ALA A 64 17.87 -8.30 -4.87
C ALA A 64 18.85 -7.59 -5.82
N ALA A 65 20.00 -7.15 -5.33
CA ALA A 65 21.03 -6.53 -6.17
C ALA A 65 21.75 -7.58 -7.04
N ASP A 66 22.03 -8.75 -6.48
CA ASP A 66 22.68 -9.85 -7.19
C ASP A 66 21.76 -10.45 -8.27
N ARG A 67 22.29 -10.65 -9.49
CA ARG A 67 21.52 -11.25 -10.58
C ARG A 67 21.22 -12.72 -10.31
N VAL A 68 22.20 -13.45 -9.77
CA VAL A 68 22.09 -14.90 -9.59
C VAL A 68 21.06 -15.23 -8.52
N ALA A 69 21.04 -14.50 -7.41
CA ALA A 69 20.01 -14.64 -6.37
C ALA A 69 18.60 -14.37 -6.90
N ARG A 70 18.41 -13.34 -7.74
CA ARG A 70 17.11 -13.08 -8.40
C ARG A 70 16.70 -14.20 -9.34
N ASP A 71 17.63 -14.72 -10.14
CA ASP A 71 17.37 -15.83 -11.05
C ASP A 71 16.98 -17.09 -10.26
N ARG A 72 17.67 -17.41 -9.16
CA ARG A 72 17.28 -18.50 -8.24
C ARG A 72 15.89 -18.31 -7.66
N PHE A 73 15.58 -17.12 -7.14
CA PHE A 73 14.25 -16.83 -6.60
C PHE A 73 13.15 -17.02 -7.66
N SER A 74 13.38 -16.54 -8.88
CA SER A 74 12.45 -16.76 -10.00
C SER A 74 12.31 -18.25 -10.34
N GLY A 75 13.40 -19.02 -10.27
CA GLY A 75 13.44 -20.45 -10.54
C GLY A 75 12.79 -21.30 -9.45
N GLU A 76 12.73 -20.82 -8.21
CA GLU A 76 11.98 -21.44 -7.12
C GLU A 76 10.48 -21.17 -7.21
N VAL A 77 10.11 -19.97 -7.66
CA VAL A 77 8.70 -19.56 -7.78
C VAL A 77 8.03 -20.14 -9.02
N ASP A 78 8.68 -20.12 -10.19
CA ASP A 78 8.07 -20.58 -11.46
C ASP A 78 7.52 -22.02 -11.47
N PRO A 79 8.16 -23.02 -10.80
CA PRO A 79 7.64 -24.39 -10.74
C PRO A 79 6.46 -24.56 -9.75
N LEU A 80 6.10 -23.55 -8.96
CA LEU A 80 4.95 -23.62 -8.06
C LEU A 80 3.61 -23.67 -8.81
N HIS A 81 2.60 -24.25 -8.14
CA HIS A 81 1.25 -24.31 -8.70
C HIS A 81 0.63 -22.92 -8.77
N VAL A 82 -0.20 -22.70 -9.80
CA VAL A 82 -0.84 -21.38 -10.03
C VAL A 82 -1.71 -20.93 -8.87
N ASP A 83 -2.31 -21.86 -8.13
CA ASP A 83 -3.21 -21.53 -7.02
C ASP A 83 -2.45 -21.13 -5.76
N LEU A 84 -1.20 -21.57 -5.62
CA LEU A 84 -0.33 -21.18 -4.51
C LEU A 84 0.19 -19.75 -4.69
N VAL A 85 0.37 -19.29 -5.93
CA VAL A 85 0.94 -17.97 -6.24
C VAL A 85 -0.17 -16.99 -6.60
N VAL A 86 -0.49 -16.11 -5.65
CA VAL A 86 -1.49 -15.06 -5.83
C VAL A 86 -0.98 -14.01 -6.81
N ALA A 87 0.24 -13.51 -6.60
CA ALA A 87 0.90 -12.52 -7.43
C ALA A 87 2.43 -12.59 -7.27
N ARG A 88 3.17 -12.03 -8.22
CA ARG A 88 4.63 -11.81 -8.12
C ARG A 88 5.01 -10.47 -8.76
N GLY A 89 6.14 -9.90 -8.38
CA GLY A 89 6.59 -8.64 -8.96
C GLY A 89 8.04 -8.32 -8.64
N GLY A 90 8.51 -7.18 -9.15
CA GLY A 90 9.91 -6.80 -9.10
C GLY A 90 10.75 -7.42 -10.23
N GLN A 91 12.04 -7.13 -10.23
CA GLN A 91 12.92 -7.39 -11.37
C GLN A 91 13.13 -8.88 -11.63
N GLY A 92 12.97 -9.33 -12.87
CA GLY A 92 13.16 -10.74 -13.24
C GLY A 92 11.98 -11.66 -12.90
N GLN A 93 10.82 -11.11 -12.51
CA GLN A 93 9.63 -11.91 -12.16
C GLN A 93 8.58 -12.03 -13.28
N GLN A 94 8.78 -11.38 -14.43
CA GLN A 94 7.80 -11.30 -15.52
C GLN A 94 7.79 -12.50 -16.48
N ALA A 95 8.82 -13.33 -16.44
CA ALA A 95 8.99 -14.48 -17.34
C ALA A 95 8.52 -15.80 -16.71
N GLY A 96 8.47 -16.85 -17.53
CA GLY A 96 8.14 -18.21 -17.11
C GLY A 96 6.65 -18.52 -17.09
N ARG A 97 6.29 -19.71 -16.62
CA ARG A 97 4.91 -20.21 -16.57
C ARG A 97 4.00 -19.34 -15.71
N LEU A 98 4.55 -18.74 -14.65
CA LEU A 98 3.81 -17.85 -13.75
C LEU A 98 3.85 -16.38 -14.16
N GLY A 99 4.31 -16.05 -15.37
CA GLY A 99 4.32 -14.67 -15.89
C GLY A 99 2.95 -13.98 -15.85
N ARG A 100 1.84 -14.72 -15.97
CA ARG A 100 0.48 -14.16 -15.84
C ARG A 100 0.13 -13.65 -14.44
N ARG A 101 0.88 -14.07 -13.42
CA ARG A 101 0.74 -13.59 -12.03
C ARG A 101 1.64 -12.38 -11.76
N PHE A 102 2.42 -11.94 -12.75
CA PHE A 102 3.25 -10.76 -12.65
C PHE A 102 2.38 -9.50 -12.54
N ARG A 103 2.63 -8.72 -11.49
CA ARG A 103 2.09 -7.37 -11.33
C ARG A 103 3.18 -6.37 -11.71
N PRO A 104 2.98 -5.56 -12.76
CA PRO A 104 3.93 -4.53 -13.10
C PRO A 104 4.02 -3.49 -11.97
N SER A 105 5.18 -2.88 -11.85
CA SER A 105 5.40 -1.79 -10.91
C SER A 105 4.47 -0.62 -11.23
N SER A 106 3.75 -0.13 -10.22
CA SER A 106 2.93 1.07 -10.32
C SER A 106 3.74 2.35 -10.10
N ALA A 107 4.98 2.24 -9.62
CA ALA A 107 5.84 3.40 -9.41
C ALA A 107 6.30 4.00 -10.74
N PRO A 108 6.41 5.34 -10.82
CA PRO A 108 7.06 5.95 -11.95
C PRO A 108 8.49 5.42 -12.07
N VAL A 109 8.94 5.13 -13.29
CA VAL A 109 10.29 4.66 -13.58
C VAL A 109 11.25 5.83 -13.35
N THR A 110 11.79 5.96 -12.14
CA THR A 110 12.69 7.07 -11.79
C THR A 110 14.07 6.64 -11.35
N THR A 111 14.29 5.33 -11.10
CA THR A 111 15.50 4.85 -10.44
C THR A 111 16.16 3.74 -11.25
N ASP A 112 17.47 3.86 -11.49
CA ASP A 112 18.31 2.83 -12.14
C ASP A 112 18.53 1.58 -11.26
N VAL A 113 18.04 1.61 -10.02
CA VAL A 113 18.17 0.53 -9.04
C VAL A 113 16.99 -0.43 -9.23
N PRO A 114 17.26 -1.74 -9.40
CA PRO A 114 16.20 -2.71 -9.64
C PRO A 114 15.25 -2.84 -8.46
N GLU A 115 13.96 -2.93 -8.75
CA GLU A 115 12.94 -3.26 -7.75
C GLU A 115 13.18 -4.68 -7.23
N ALA A 116 13.18 -4.83 -5.91
CA ALA A 116 13.38 -6.10 -5.24
C ALA A 116 12.29 -7.10 -5.62
N PRO A 117 12.65 -8.33 -6.03
CA PRO A 117 11.67 -9.36 -6.31
C PRO A 117 10.86 -9.74 -5.09
N TRP A 118 9.57 -9.96 -5.32
CA TRP A 118 8.65 -10.44 -4.30
C TRP A 118 7.62 -11.41 -4.89
N VAL A 119 7.07 -12.28 -4.04
CA VAL A 119 5.96 -13.16 -4.38
C VAL A 119 4.94 -13.17 -3.24
N ALA A 120 3.66 -13.08 -3.58
CA ALA A 120 2.54 -13.26 -2.67
C ALA A 120 1.97 -14.67 -2.88
N LEU A 121 2.03 -15.47 -1.81
CA LEU A 121 1.53 -16.83 -1.75
C LEU A 121 0.17 -16.86 -1.02
N ALA A 122 -0.58 -17.96 -1.15
CA ALA A 122 -1.76 -18.18 -0.32
C ALA A 122 -1.41 -18.13 1.19
N ALA A 123 -2.38 -17.72 2.03
CA ALA A 123 -2.18 -17.40 3.45
C ALA A 123 -1.57 -18.54 4.31
N ASP A 124 -1.76 -19.80 3.92
CA ASP A 124 -1.29 -20.98 4.64
C ASP A 124 0.10 -21.47 4.19
N GLN A 125 0.80 -20.71 3.33
CA GLN A 125 2.04 -21.12 2.69
C GLN A 125 3.31 -20.57 3.37
N ALA A 126 3.25 -20.32 4.68
CA ALA A 126 4.38 -19.78 5.44
C ALA A 126 5.62 -20.71 5.43
N ALA A 127 5.41 -22.02 5.57
CA ALA A 127 6.51 -23.00 5.49
C ALA A 127 7.14 -23.05 4.08
N LEU A 128 6.31 -22.90 3.03
CA LEU A 128 6.79 -22.84 1.65
C LEU A 128 7.62 -21.57 1.44
N ALA A 129 7.13 -20.42 1.92
CA ALA A 129 7.81 -19.13 1.85
C ALA A 129 9.21 -19.16 2.45
N VAL A 130 9.33 -19.73 3.67
CA VAL A 130 10.61 -19.94 4.35
C VAL A 130 11.53 -20.83 3.51
N GLY A 131 11.01 -21.95 3.01
CA GLY A 131 11.79 -22.86 2.17
C GLY A 131 12.26 -22.27 0.82
N ILE A 132 11.55 -21.27 0.27
CA ILE A 132 12.04 -20.51 -0.90
C ILE A 132 13.28 -19.71 -0.50
N LEU A 133 13.22 -18.98 0.61
CA LEU A 133 14.35 -18.16 1.06
C LEU A 133 15.56 -19.01 1.43
N ASP A 134 15.36 -20.18 2.07
CA ASP A 134 16.42 -21.14 2.39
C ASP A 134 17.19 -21.57 1.14
N ARG A 135 16.48 -21.82 0.03
CA ARG A 135 17.08 -22.23 -1.25
C ARG A 135 17.75 -21.08 -1.98
N VAL A 136 17.27 -19.84 -1.83
CA VAL A 136 17.91 -18.65 -2.40
C VAL A 136 19.17 -18.27 -1.63
N GLY A 137 19.12 -18.31 -0.30
CA GLY A 137 20.22 -18.02 0.62
C GLY A 137 21.25 -19.14 0.74
N LEU A 138 20.95 -20.32 0.19
CA LEU A 138 21.75 -21.54 0.32
C LEU A 138 22.01 -21.95 1.78
N GLU A 139 21.25 -21.41 2.74
CA GLU A 139 21.48 -21.61 4.18
C GLU A 139 21.26 -23.06 4.60
N MET A 140 20.37 -23.76 3.89
CA MET A 140 20.08 -25.18 4.13
C MET A 140 20.84 -26.14 3.24
N LEU A 141 21.63 -25.66 2.26
CA LEU A 141 22.43 -26.54 1.42
C LEU A 141 23.72 -26.88 2.16
N GLY A 142 23.74 -28.06 2.80
CA GLY A 142 24.97 -28.61 3.35
C GLY A 142 26.06 -28.66 2.28
N PRO A 143 27.33 -28.39 2.64
CA PRO A 143 28.42 -28.35 1.68
C PRO A 143 28.50 -29.67 0.92
N ILE A 144 28.63 -29.59 -0.40
CA ILE A 144 28.83 -30.77 -1.23
C ILE A 144 30.28 -31.24 -1.03
N GLY A 145 30.45 -32.28 -0.21
CA GLY A 145 31.75 -32.88 0.08
C GLY A 145 32.34 -32.44 1.42
N ARG A 146 33.63 -32.73 1.63
CA ARG A 146 34.33 -32.27 2.84
C ARG A 146 34.71 -30.79 2.66
N PRO A 147 34.20 -29.88 3.51
CA PRO A 147 34.58 -28.48 3.42
C PRO A 147 36.09 -28.35 3.63
N ALA A 148 36.77 -27.72 2.67
CA ALA A 148 38.20 -27.48 2.70
C ALA A 148 38.46 -26.09 2.12
N GLY A 149 39.12 -25.23 2.88
CA GLY A 149 39.35 -23.83 2.52
C GLY A 149 38.73 -22.86 3.52
N PRO A 150 38.84 -21.54 3.26
CA PRO A 150 38.15 -20.54 4.05
C PRO A 150 36.62 -20.68 3.89
N ASP A 151 35.88 -20.32 4.93
CA ASP A 151 34.42 -20.28 4.88
C ASP A 151 34.00 -19.19 3.88
N TYR A 152 33.30 -19.61 2.81
CA TYR A 152 32.79 -18.69 1.80
C TYR A 152 31.34 -18.37 2.12
N GLU A 153 31.09 -17.09 2.43
CA GLU A 153 29.74 -16.55 2.54
C GLU A 153 29.34 -15.86 1.23
N LEU A 154 28.02 -15.71 1.05
CA LEU A 154 27.50 -14.92 -0.06
C LEU A 154 27.93 -13.46 0.14
N HIS A 155 28.50 -12.84 -0.89
CA HIS A 155 29.02 -11.46 -0.81
C HIS A 155 27.97 -10.41 -0.41
N TRP A 156 26.69 -10.74 -0.51
CA TRP A 156 25.56 -9.91 -0.13
C TRP A 156 24.92 -10.31 1.21
N ALA A 157 25.48 -11.28 1.92
CA ALA A 157 24.92 -11.84 3.15
C ALA A 157 24.80 -10.83 4.30
N ASP A 158 25.61 -9.79 4.29
CA ASP A 158 25.57 -8.72 5.28
C ASP A 158 24.41 -7.74 5.04
N GLU A 159 23.90 -7.65 3.82
CA GLU A 159 22.90 -6.65 3.43
C GLU A 159 21.46 -7.17 3.55
N ARG A 160 21.07 -7.49 4.79
CA ARG A 160 19.80 -8.18 5.14
C ARG A 160 18.57 -7.30 5.22
N SER A 161 18.74 -5.99 5.13
CA SER A 161 17.60 -5.05 5.14
C SER A 161 16.62 -5.37 4.00
N PRO A 162 15.31 -5.15 4.20
CA PRO A 162 14.31 -5.38 3.17
C PRO A 162 14.68 -4.72 1.84
N GLY A 163 14.44 -5.45 0.74
CA GLY A 163 14.68 -4.95 -0.61
C GLY A 163 13.80 -3.75 -0.94
N ARG A 164 14.26 -2.92 -1.89
CA ARG A 164 13.51 -1.72 -2.30
C ARG A 164 12.32 -2.11 -3.15
N THR A 165 11.11 -1.75 -2.73
CA THR A 165 9.86 -2.00 -3.45
C THR A 165 9.26 -0.70 -3.98
N ALA A 166 8.45 -0.80 -5.04
CA ALA A 166 7.66 0.32 -5.50
C ALA A 166 6.50 0.61 -4.53
N GLN A 167 6.58 1.74 -3.82
CA GLN A 167 5.60 2.14 -2.79
C GLN A 167 4.52 3.09 -3.33
N TRP A 168 4.28 3.11 -4.65
CA TRP A 168 3.35 4.06 -5.27
C TRP A 168 1.93 3.49 -5.43
N PRO A 169 0.86 4.28 -5.19
CA PRO A 169 0.87 5.62 -4.59
C PRO A 169 1.32 5.56 -3.13
N LEU A 170 2.01 6.61 -2.70
CA LEU A 170 2.51 6.70 -1.32
C LEU A 170 1.34 6.46 -0.35
N PRO A 171 1.53 5.64 0.68
CA PRO A 171 0.53 5.47 1.71
C PRO A 171 0.33 6.84 2.37
N TRP A 172 -0.90 7.34 2.34
CA TRP A 172 -1.20 8.57 3.07
C TRP A 172 -0.84 8.37 4.55
N PRO A 173 -0.18 9.35 5.18
CA PRO A 173 0.09 9.28 6.61
C PRO A 173 -1.24 9.07 7.35
N GLY A 174 -1.32 8.01 8.17
CA GLY A 174 -2.49 7.70 8.99
C GLY A 174 -3.38 6.57 8.50
N ARG A 175 -3.09 5.90 7.37
CA ARG A 175 -3.77 4.65 7.01
C ARG A 175 -3.16 3.48 7.80
N HIS A 176 -3.53 3.37 9.06
CA HIS A 176 -3.37 2.13 9.83
C HIS A 176 -4.60 1.27 9.55
N ASP A 177 -4.50 0.44 8.51
CA ASP A 177 -5.54 -0.53 8.23
C ASP A 177 -5.75 -1.40 9.48
N ARG A 178 -7.04 -1.59 9.83
CA ARG A 178 -7.63 -2.27 10.99
C ARG A 178 -7.78 -1.48 12.31
N ALA A 179 -6.91 -0.53 12.67
CA ALA A 179 -7.02 0.14 13.99
C ALA A 179 -7.94 1.37 14.05
N GLY A 180 -8.16 2.06 12.92
CA GLY A 180 -8.88 3.35 12.91
C GLY A 180 -10.38 3.27 13.17
N TRP A 181 -11.06 2.24 12.65
CA TRP A 181 -12.51 2.12 12.81
C TRP A 181 -12.88 1.67 14.22
N VAL A 182 -12.19 0.67 14.76
CA VAL A 182 -12.47 0.17 16.12
C VAL A 182 -12.24 1.26 17.15
N THR A 183 -11.15 2.02 17.04
CA THR A 183 -10.88 3.14 17.96
C THR A 183 -11.90 4.27 17.83
N LEU A 184 -12.37 4.57 16.62
CA LEU A 184 -13.47 5.53 16.40
C LEU A 184 -14.78 5.04 17.03
N PHE A 185 -15.13 3.77 16.84
CA PHE A 185 -16.31 3.16 17.46
C PHE A 185 -16.22 3.15 18.99
N VAL A 186 -15.06 2.81 19.54
CA VAL A 186 -14.81 2.82 20.99
C VAL A 186 -14.90 4.24 21.54
N SER A 187 -14.30 5.23 20.86
CA SER A 187 -14.39 6.64 21.23
C SER A 187 -15.84 7.16 21.18
N TRP A 188 -16.59 6.81 20.13
CA TRP A 188 -18.00 7.16 19.99
C TRP A 188 -18.86 6.51 21.09
N LEU A 189 -18.66 5.22 21.36
CA LEU A 189 -19.35 4.50 22.44
C LEU A 189 -19.03 5.12 23.81
N LEU A 190 -17.77 5.47 24.07
CA LEU A 190 -17.36 6.16 25.29
C LEU A 190 -18.09 7.50 25.44
N MET A 191 -18.22 8.28 24.36
CA MET A 191 -18.96 9.55 24.37
C MET A 191 -20.44 9.35 24.71
N VAL A 192 -21.09 8.32 24.14
CA VAL A 192 -22.49 7.96 24.44
C VAL A 192 -22.65 7.54 25.90
N VAL A 193 -21.71 6.77 26.45
CA VAL A 193 -21.71 6.35 27.86
C VAL A 193 -21.59 7.56 28.79
N VAL A 194 -20.65 8.48 28.51
CA VAL A 194 -20.49 9.72 29.31
C VAL A 194 -21.75 10.58 29.25
N ALA A 195 -22.37 10.73 28.08
CA ALA A 195 -23.62 11.47 27.93
C ALA A 195 -24.78 10.82 28.71
N ALA A 196 -24.90 9.49 28.67
CA ALA A 196 -25.91 8.77 29.42
C ALA A 196 -25.72 8.93 30.94
N ILE A 197 -24.48 8.91 31.43
CA ILE A 197 -24.15 9.18 32.84
C ILE A 197 -24.56 10.61 33.22
N ALA A 198 -24.25 11.61 32.38
CA ALA A 198 -24.61 12.99 32.64
C ALA A 198 -26.15 13.19 32.70
N VAL A 199 -26.89 12.56 31.79
CA VAL A 199 -28.36 12.58 31.80
C VAL A 199 -28.91 11.89 33.05
N LEU A 200 -28.36 10.74 33.45
CA LEU A 200 -28.77 10.04 34.66
C LEU A 200 -28.57 10.91 35.91
N VAL A 201 -27.41 11.56 36.02
CA VAL A 201 -27.11 12.48 37.13
C VAL A 201 -28.09 13.67 37.13
N ALA A 202 -28.38 14.25 35.97
CA ALA A 202 -29.37 15.33 35.85
C ALA A 202 -30.76 14.88 36.31
N ILE A 203 -31.23 13.70 35.90
CA ILE A 203 -32.53 13.15 36.35
C ILE A 203 -32.55 12.96 37.87
N LEU A 204 -31.46 12.44 38.45
CA LEU A 204 -31.37 12.26 39.90
C LEU A 204 -31.38 13.59 40.65
N LEU A 205 -30.75 14.63 40.12
CA LEU A 205 -30.78 15.98 40.69
C LEU A 205 -32.18 16.60 40.63
N PHE A 206 -32.84 16.56 39.45
CA PHE A 206 -34.17 17.14 39.28
C PHE A 206 -35.28 16.38 40.01
N ARG A 207 -35.10 15.08 40.29
CA ARG A 207 -36.03 14.34 41.16
C ARG A 207 -35.99 14.82 42.62
N ASN A 208 -34.94 15.54 43.03
CA ASN A 208 -34.70 15.92 44.42
C ASN A 208 -35.00 17.40 44.72
N GLU A 209 -35.48 18.19 43.75
CA GLU A 209 -35.87 19.59 43.98
C GLU A 209 -37.35 19.69 44.42
N PRO A 210 -37.66 20.37 45.54
CA PRO A 210 -39.04 20.67 45.92
C PRO A 210 -39.66 21.68 44.94
N PRO A 211 -40.97 21.57 44.62
CA PRO A 211 -41.63 22.43 43.63
C PRO A 211 -41.50 23.90 44.01
N GLN A 212 -40.84 24.70 43.16
CA GLN A 212 -40.79 26.15 43.33
C GLN A 212 -42.19 26.74 43.14
N SER A 213 -42.66 27.46 44.15
CA SER A 213 -43.92 28.20 44.08
C SER A 213 -43.78 29.37 43.08
N PRO A 214 -44.74 29.55 42.15
CA PRO A 214 -44.64 30.60 41.14
C PRO A 214 -44.63 32.00 41.79
N PRO A 215 -43.87 32.96 41.25
CA PRO A 215 -43.92 34.33 41.72
C PRO A 215 -45.33 34.92 41.50
N PRO A 216 -45.83 35.76 42.43
CA PRO A 216 -47.18 36.32 42.33
C PRO A 216 -47.33 37.18 41.06
N PRO A 217 -48.51 37.17 40.41
CA PRO A 217 -48.74 37.93 39.19
C PRO A 217 -48.59 39.43 39.44
N GLN A 218 -47.73 40.08 38.65
CA GLN A 218 -47.65 41.53 38.62
C GLN A 218 -48.96 42.10 38.04
N PRO A 219 -49.58 43.12 38.67
CA PRO A 219 -50.80 43.71 38.16
C PRO A 219 -50.56 44.35 36.80
N SER A 220 -51.35 43.92 35.81
CA SER A 220 -51.46 44.55 34.50
C SER A 220 -52.12 45.92 34.65
N THR A 221 -51.35 47.00 34.60
CA THR A 221 -51.89 48.33 34.29
C THR A 221 -51.92 48.50 32.77
N ALA A 222 -53.03 48.09 32.19
CA ALA A 222 -53.45 48.59 30.89
C ALA A 222 -53.80 50.08 31.02
N SER A 223 -53.25 50.92 30.14
CA SER A 223 -53.99 52.09 29.65
C SER A 223 -53.52 52.53 28.26
N PRO A 224 -54.43 53.07 27.43
CA PRO A 224 -54.37 52.94 25.97
C PRO A 224 -54.27 54.27 25.19
N SER A 225 -53.77 54.16 23.94
CA SER A 225 -54.08 54.98 22.74
C SER A 225 -53.58 56.45 22.65
N PRO A 226 -53.56 57.14 21.47
CA PRO A 226 -53.82 56.73 20.07
C PRO A 226 -52.84 57.26 18.97
N GLN A 227 -52.94 56.62 17.78
CA GLN A 227 -52.79 57.08 16.38
C GLN A 227 -52.18 58.46 16.03
N SER A 228 -51.33 58.49 14.98
CA SER A 228 -51.58 59.25 13.72
C SER A 228 -50.56 58.94 12.62
N ALA A 229 -51.05 58.98 11.38
CA ALA A 229 -50.37 58.58 10.15
C ALA A 229 -49.98 59.79 9.26
N SER A 230 -48.81 59.71 8.58
CA SER A 230 -48.41 60.24 7.23
C SER A 230 -48.69 61.71 6.80
N PRO A 231 -48.13 62.25 5.68
CA PRO A 231 -46.88 61.97 4.93
C PRO A 231 -46.09 63.24 4.42
N SER A 232 -44.93 62.99 3.75
CA SER A 232 -44.26 63.80 2.66
C SER A 232 -43.31 64.98 3.00
N PRO A 233 -42.46 65.50 2.05
CA PRO A 233 -41.47 64.84 1.14
C PRO A 233 -40.13 65.65 0.94
N GLN A 234 -39.25 65.16 0.02
CA GLN A 234 -38.11 65.83 -0.68
C GLN A 234 -36.79 66.06 0.12
N SER A 235 -35.57 65.81 -0.36
CA SER A 235 -34.95 65.95 -1.70
C SER A 235 -33.76 64.97 -1.90
N ALA A 236 -33.70 64.24 -3.03
CA ALA A 236 -32.75 64.38 -4.18
C ALA A 236 -31.24 64.10 -3.86
N SER A 237 -30.57 63.01 -4.32
CA SER A 237 -30.20 62.50 -5.69
C SER A 237 -28.70 62.78 -6.00
N PRO A 238 -28.00 62.16 -6.98
CA PRO A 238 -27.81 60.75 -7.40
C PRO A 238 -26.29 60.36 -7.48
N SER A 239 -25.88 59.09 -7.69
CA SER A 239 -25.60 58.49 -9.02
C SER A 239 -24.88 57.12 -8.92
N PRO A 240 -24.82 56.33 -10.01
CA PRO A 240 -24.96 54.86 -10.00
C PRO A 240 -23.71 54.09 -10.50
N SER A 241 -23.70 52.75 -10.31
CA SER A 241 -22.94 51.83 -11.15
C SER A 241 -23.68 50.50 -11.34
N SER A 242 -24.26 50.34 -12.53
CA SER A 242 -24.50 49.08 -13.25
C SER A 242 -23.13 48.40 -13.54
N ALA A 243 -22.95 47.14 -13.92
CA ALA A 243 -23.78 46.14 -14.56
C ALA A 243 -23.13 44.74 -14.39
N SER A 244 -23.94 43.70 -14.47
CA SER A 244 -23.55 42.37 -14.99
C SER A 244 -23.78 42.37 -16.52
N PRO A 245 -23.03 41.61 -17.35
CA PRO A 245 -23.50 40.27 -17.72
C PRO A 245 -22.43 39.21 -18.09
N SER A 246 -22.65 37.97 -17.61
CA SER A 246 -22.79 36.66 -18.30
C SER A 246 -21.79 36.17 -19.41
N PRO A 247 -21.92 34.94 -19.98
CA PRO A 247 -20.87 33.92 -20.01
C PRO A 247 -20.45 33.51 -21.44
N THR A 248 -19.40 32.68 -21.61
CA THR A 248 -19.12 32.09 -22.94
C THR A 248 -18.70 30.62 -22.86
N ALA A 249 -19.49 29.80 -23.54
CA ALA A 249 -19.26 28.39 -23.85
C ALA A 249 -18.35 28.20 -25.08
N SER A 250 -17.75 27.01 -25.21
CA SER A 250 -16.96 26.52 -26.36
C SER A 250 -17.72 26.55 -27.71
N PRO A 251 -17.01 26.45 -28.86
CA PRO A 251 -16.71 25.15 -29.47
C PRO A 251 -15.34 25.00 -30.21
N SER A 252 -14.92 23.75 -30.42
CA SER A 252 -13.86 23.18 -31.29
C SER A 252 -13.99 23.60 -32.79
N PRO A 253 -13.06 23.32 -33.77
CA PRO A 253 -12.22 22.10 -33.92
C PRO A 253 -10.86 22.18 -34.70
N THR A 254 -10.20 21.01 -34.81
CA THR A 254 -9.30 20.53 -35.90
C THR A 254 -7.85 21.05 -36.00
N ALA A 255 -6.86 20.14 -35.83
CA ALA A 255 -5.96 19.65 -36.89
C ALA A 255 -4.64 19.08 -36.33
N SER A 256 -4.31 17.86 -36.78
CA SER A 256 -2.98 17.23 -36.73
C SER A 256 -1.95 18.04 -37.55
N PRO A 257 -0.62 17.92 -37.31
CA PRO A 257 0.13 16.89 -38.04
C PRO A 257 1.36 16.28 -37.32
N SER A 258 1.66 15.02 -37.66
CA SER A 258 3.02 14.49 -37.89
C SER A 258 3.13 14.21 -39.42
N PRO A 259 4.30 14.03 -40.07
CA PRO A 259 5.58 13.51 -39.55
C PRO A 259 6.87 14.14 -40.14
N SER A 260 8.04 13.80 -39.59
CA SER A 260 9.38 13.73 -40.26
C SER A 260 10.36 13.08 -39.27
N SER A 261 10.74 11.82 -39.40
CA SER A 261 11.78 11.26 -40.29
C SER A 261 13.17 11.89 -40.10
N ALA A 262 13.99 11.30 -39.22
CA ALA A 262 15.45 11.23 -39.39
C ALA A 262 16.01 10.08 -38.53
N SER A 263 16.25 8.96 -39.19
CA SER A 263 17.01 7.81 -38.70
C SER A 263 18.47 7.98 -39.15
N PRO A 264 19.48 7.91 -38.27
CA PRO A 264 20.84 7.63 -38.70
C PRO A 264 21.09 6.11 -38.62
N SER A 265 21.51 5.53 -39.74
CA SER A 265 21.91 4.12 -39.89
C SER A 265 23.06 3.72 -38.94
N PRO A 266 23.09 2.49 -38.44
CA PRO A 266 24.31 1.86 -37.97
C PRO A 266 25.18 1.44 -39.16
N GLY A 267 26.48 1.74 -39.10
CA GLY A 267 27.45 1.34 -40.11
C GLY A 267 27.74 -0.16 -40.10
N PRO A 268 28.20 -0.74 -41.22
CA PRO A 268 28.67 -2.12 -41.25
C PRO A 268 30.12 -2.19 -40.73
N SER A 269 30.33 -2.88 -39.61
CA SER A 269 31.64 -3.43 -39.25
C SER A 269 31.85 -4.76 -39.99
N PRO A 270 33.01 -4.98 -40.62
CA PRO A 270 33.35 -6.26 -41.22
C PRO A 270 33.83 -7.23 -40.15
N SER A 271 33.24 -8.41 -40.08
CA SER A 271 33.80 -9.55 -39.34
C SER A 271 33.57 -10.81 -40.14
N GLY A 272 34.44 -11.01 -41.14
CA GLY A 272 34.69 -12.32 -41.71
C GLY A 272 35.60 -13.10 -40.75
N SER A 273 35.02 -13.85 -39.83
CA SER A 273 35.72 -14.94 -39.16
C SER A 273 35.42 -16.23 -39.93
N GLY A 274 36.46 -16.72 -40.59
CA GLY A 274 36.47 -18.03 -41.23
C GLY A 274 36.19 -19.14 -40.23
N ASN A 275 35.29 -20.02 -40.64
CA ASN A 275 35.06 -21.31 -40.03
C ASN A 275 36.07 -22.30 -40.63
N PRO A 276 36.98 -22.93 -39.86
CA PRO A 276 37.73 -24.07 -40.38
C PRO A 276 36.83 -25.31 -40.32
N GLU A 277 36.57 -25.87 -41.50
CA GLU A 277 35.99 -27.20 -41.68
C GLU A 277 36.75 -28.25 -40.89
N ARG A 278 35.99 -29.05 -40.17
CA ARG A 278 36.41 -30.28 -39.50
C ARG A 278 36.52 -31.38 -40.56
N SER A 279 37.69 -31.53 -41.17
CA SER A 279 37.97 -32.66 -42.06
C SER A 279 37.95 -33.97 -41.30
N LYS A 280 37.16 -34.91 -41.86
CA LYS A 280 37.27 -36.34 -41.63
C LYS A 280 38.63 -36.82 -42.13
N LEU A 281 39.35 -37.54 -41.27
CA LEU A 281 40.14 -38.73 -41.54
C LEU A 281 40.48 -39.38 -40.19
#